data_AF-A0A519JJI1-F1
#
_entry.id   AF-A0A519JJI1-F1
#
_cell.length_a   1.000
_cell.length_b   1.000
_cell.length_c   1.000
_cell.angle_alpha   90.00
_cell.angle_beta   90.00
_cell.angle_gamma   90.00
#
_symmetry.space_group_name_H-M   'P 1'
#
loop_
_entity.id
_entity.type
_entity.pdbx_description
1 polymer ?
#
loop_
_entity_poly.entity_id
_entity_poly.type
_entity_poly.pdbx_seq_one_letter_code
_entity_poly.pdbx_strand_id
1 'polypeptide(L)' 'VHSRIEAFAAEVTRLVPAGNVYINRSIIGAVVGVQPFGGEGLSGTGPKAGGPYSLIRYASEKAISNNISAQGGDPALLNL' A
#
# COMPACT_ATOMS: atom_id res chain seq x y z
N VAL A 1 19.05 -6.43 8.06
CA VAL A 1 20.13 -7.42 7.81
C VAL A 1 21.42 -6.69 7.45
N HIS A 2 22.55 -7.04 8.04
CA HIS A 2 23.87 -6.58 7.58
C HIS A 2 24.61 -7.76 6.97
N SER A 3 24.77 -7.77 5.65
CA SER A 3 25.45 -8.84 4.92
C SER A 3 25.83 -8.37 3.51
N ARG A 4 26.95 -8.89 2.99
CA ARG A 4 27.34 -8.76 1.58
C ARG A 4 26.94 -9.97 0.73
N ILE A 5 26.36 -11.00 1.37
CA ILE A 5 25.88 -12.22 0.70
C ILE A 5 24.38 -12.02 0.43
N GLU A 6 24.02 -11.78 -0.83
CA GLU A 6 22.62 -11.52 -1.22
C GLU A 6 21.69 -12.68 -0.88
N ALA A 7 22.14 -13.91 -1.09
CA ALA A 7 21.37 -15.12 -0.78
C ALA A 7 20.94 -15.16 0.70
N PHE A 8 21.81 -14.75 1.62
CA PHE A 8 21.50 -14.69 3.04
C PHE A 8 20.46 -13.60 3.36
N ALA A 9 20.60 -12.41 2.77
CA ALA A 9 19.63 -11.34 2.99
C ALA A 9 18.25 -11.69 2.41
N ALA A 10 18.21 -12.35 1.27
CA ALA A 10 16.99 -12.86 0.65
C ALA A 10 16.33 -13.94 1.54
N GLU A 11 17.10 -14.88 2.06
CA GLU A 11 16.61 -15.93 2.95
C GLU A 11 15.98 -15.36 4.22
N VAL A 12 16.65 -14.44 4.90
CA VAL A 12 16.11 -13.78 6.10
C VAL A 12 14.85 -12.97 5.78
N THR A 13 14.84 -12.23 4.66
CA THR A 13 13.66 -11.46 4.23
C THR A 13 12.45 -12.35 3.97
N ARG A 14 12.67 -13.57 3.46
CA ARG A 14 11.62 -14.55 3.21
C ARG A 14 11.08 -15.20 4.49
N LEU A 15 11.97 -15.48 5.45
CA LEU A 15 11.61 -16.22 6.67
C LEU A 15 11.02 -15.33 7.77
N VAL A 16 11.38 -14.03 7.80
CA VAL A 16 10.94 -13.11 8.85
C VAL A 16 9.77 -12.26 8.35
N PRO A 17 8.56 -12.38 8.92
CA PRO A 17 7.37 -11.62 8.53
C PRO A 17 7.40 -10.18 9.07
N ALA A 18 8.48 -9.45 8.80
CA ALA A 18 8.62 -8.07 9.19
C ALA A 18 7.97 -7.16 8.14
N GLY A 19 7.18 -6.17 8.60
CA GLY A 19 6.55 -5.22 7.70
C GLY A 19 7.56 -4.40 6.87
N ASN A 20 8.73 -4.07 7.42
CA ASN A 20 9.77 -3.32 6.74
C ASN A 20 11.12 -4.01 6.96
N VAL A 21 11.83 -4.31 5.88
CA VAL A 21 13.16 -4.91 5.92
C VAL A 21 14.18 -3.93 5.37
N TYR A 22 15.23 -3.69 6.15
CA TYR A 22 16.34 -2.80 5.79
C TYR A 22 17.64 -3.59 5.72
N ILE A 23 18.39 -3.43 4.62
CA ILE A 23 19.64 -4.15 4.35
C ILE A 23 20.80 -3.16 4.34
N ASN A 24 21.87 -3.45 5.10
CA ASN A 24 23.11 -2.67 5.19
C ASN A 24 22.91 -1.20 5.57
N ARG A 25 21.93 -0.93 6.45
CA ARG A 25 21.61 0.40 6.98
C ARG A 25 20.87 0.28 8.32
N SER A 26 20.63 1.42 8.98
CA SER A 26 19.79 1.50 10.18
C SER A 26 18.33 1.13 9.86
N ILE A 27 17.60 0.68 10.89
CA ILE A 27 16.21 0.19 10.78
C ILE A 27 15.16 1.27 11.09
N ILE A 28 15.58 2.51 11.25
CA ILE A 28 14.75 3.66 11.65
C ILE A 28 14.70 4.71 10.54
N GLY A 29 13.83 5.70 10.68
CA GLY A 29 13.76 6.84 9.75
C GLY A 29 13.09 6.49 8.42
N ALA A 30 11.97 5.77 8.46
CA ALA A 30 11.14 5.55 7.29
C ALA A 30 10.61 6.89 6.75
N VAL A 31 10.76 7.11 5.45
CA VAL A 31 10.35 8.34 4.76
C VAL A 31 8.96 8.14 4.14
N VAL A 32 8.05 9.08 4.40
CA VAL A 32 6.69 9.09 3.85
C VAL A 32 6.73 9.06 2.31
N GLY A 33 5.90 8.23 1.70
CA GLY A 33 5.85 8.05 0.24
C GLY A 33 6.96 7.18 -0.35
N VAL A 34 8.02 6.88 0.40
CA VAL A 34 9.14 6.04 -0.08
C VAL A 34 9.19 4.69 0.64
N GLN A 35 9.08 4.69 1.97
CA GLN A 35 8.99 3.46 2.76
C GLN A 35 7.70 3.46 3.59
N PRO A 36 6.56 3.07 3.01
CA PRO A 36 5.33 2.87 3.78
C PRO A 36 5.60 1.97 5.00
N PHE A 37 5.26 2.47 6.19
CA PHE A 37 5.71 1.89 7.45
C PHE A 37 4.57 1.23 8.22
N GLY A 38 4.85 0.11 8.86
CA GLY A 38 3.89 -0.65 9.66
C GLY A 38 4.05 -2.16 9.47
N GLY A 39 3.74 -2.93 10.52
CA GLY A 39 3.84 -4.39 10.55
C GLY A 39 2.50 -5.11 10.59
N GLU A 40 2.56 -6.41 10.86
CA GLU A 40 1.42 -7.32 11.01
C GLU A 40 1.48 -8.07 12.34
N GLY A 41 0.45 -8.89 12.63
CA GLY A 41 0.34 -9.64 13.88
C GLY A 41 0.26 -8.72 15.10
N LEU A 42 1.07 -8.99 16.12
CA LEU A 42 1.11 -8.15 17.33
C LEU A 42 1.73 -6.76 17.08
N SER A 43 2.34 -6.52 15.91
CA SER A 43 2.93 -5.22 15.53
C SER A 43 1.95 -4.30 14.79
N GLY A 44 0.76 -4.77 14.41
CA GLY A 44 -0.24 -3.95 13.74
C GLY A 44 -1.18 -4.71 12.79
N THR A 45 -2.09 -3.97 12.17
CA THR A 45 -3.17 -4.53 11.31
C THR A 45 -3.14 -4.01 9.87
N GLY A 46 -2.13 -3.21 9.51
CA GLY A 46 -2.07 -2.47 8.25
C GLY A 46 -3.22 -1.45 8.06
N PRO A 47 -3.40 -0.89 6.85
CA PRO A 47 -2.38 -0.73 5.81
C PRO A 47 -1.23 0.12 6.33
N LYS A 48 -0.15 0.14 5.58
CA LYS A 48 1.06 0.88 5.94
C LYS A 48 0.82 2.39 5.90
N ALA A 49 1.17 3.07 6.99
CA ALA A 49 1.12 4.51 7.08
C ALA A 49 2.12 5.15 6.10
N GLY A 50 1.75 6.30 5.53
CA GLY A 50 2.56 6.99 4.53
C GLY A 50 2.68 6.28 3.18
N GLY A 51 1.89 5.23 2.95
CA GLY A 51 1.75 4.56 1.66
C GLY A 51 0.40 4.85 0.96
N PRO A 52 0.25 4.41 -0.30
CA PRO A 52 -0.90 4.74 -1.13
C PRO A 52 -2.23 4.23 -0.57
N TYR A 53 -2.20 3.15 0.22
CA TYR A 53 -3.40 2.53 0.79
C TYR A 53 -3.80 3.08 2.15
N SER A 54 -3.01 3.98 2.75
CA SER A 54 -3.25 4.45 4.12
C SER A 54 -4.60 5.15 4.28
N LEU A 55 -4.97 5.99 3.32
CA LEU A 55 -6.20 6.80 3.40
C LEU A 55 -7.47 5.99 3.17
N ILE A 56 -7.39 4.94 2.36
CA ILE A 56 -8.55 4.08 2.03
C ILE A 56 -9.12 3.43 3.29
N ARG A 57 -8.30 3.17 4.33
CA ARG A 57 -8.80 2.62 5.60
C ARG A 57 -9.77 3.56 6.34
N TYR A 58 -9.71 4.86 6.07
CA TYR A 58 -10.52 5.87 6.76
C TYR A 58 -11.72 6.37 5.94
N ALA A 59 -11.98 5.74 4.80
CA ALA A 59 -13.08 6.10 3.91
C ALA A 59 -13.90 4.85 3.53
N SER A 60 -15.17 5.08 3.22
CA SER A 60 -16.05 4.05 2.65
C SER A 60 -16.31 4.37 1.19
N GLU A 61 -16.26 3.35 0.33
CA GLU A 61 -16.66 3.49 -1.06
C GLU A 61 -18.16 3.80 -1.17
N LYS A 62 -18.52 4.66 -2.14
CA LYS A 62 -19.90 4.96 -2.48
C LYS A 62 -20.04 5.05 -4.00
N ALA A 63 -20.79 4.13 -4.57
CA ALA A 63 -21.21 4.19 -5.97
C ALA A 63 -22.58 4.88 -6.08
N ILE A 64 -22.74 5.73 -7.10
CA ILE A 64 -24.02 6.37 -7.44
C ILE A 64 -24.30 6.07 -8.90
N SER A 65 -25.45 5.44 -9.19
CA SER A 65 -25.93 5.18 -10.54
C SER A 65 -27.13 6.07 -10.82
N ASN A 66 -27.03 6.90 -11.86
CA ASN A 66 -28.09 7.82 -12.27
C ASN A 66 -28.42 7.61 -13.75
N ASN A 67 -29.67 7.28 -14.05
CA ASN A 67 -30.15 7.16 -15.42
C ASN A 67 -30.53 8.55 -15.98
N ILE A 68 -29.67 9.09 -16.85
CA ILE A 68 -29.85 10.42 -17.47
C ILE A 68 -30.57 10.39 -18.84
N SER A 69 -31.15 9.26 -19.23
CA SER A 69 -31.82 9.11 -20.54
C SER A 69 -32.91 10.16 -20.79
N ALA A 70 -33.67 10.55 -19.76
CA ALA A 70 -34.74 11.54 -19.88
C ALA A 70 -34.24 12.98 -20.13
N GLN A 71 -32.94 13.26 -19.92
CA GLN A 71 -32.32 14.57 -20.19
C GLN A 71 -31.72 14.64 -21.61
N GLY A 72 -31.98 13.63 -22.46
CA GLY A 72 -31.43 13.54 -23.81
C GLY A 72 -30.27 12.56 -23.94
N GLY A 73 -29.78 11.98 -22.84
CA GLY A 73 -28.59 11.13 -22.80
C GLY A 73 -27.30 11.91 -23.08
N ASP A 74 -26.16 11.42 -22.59
CA ASP A 74 -24.85 11.97 -22.96
C ASP A 74 -24.28 11.17 -24.14
N PRO A 75 -24.25 11.72 -25.37
CA PRO A 75 -23.69 11.02 -26.52
C PRO A 75 -22.18 10.77 -26.40
N ALA A 76 -21.45 11.46 -25.53
CA ALA A 76 -20.03 11.18 -25.28
C ALA A 76 -19.82 9.88 -24.49
N LEU A 77 -20.83 9.42 -23.72
CA LEU A 77 -20.78 8.14 -23.00
C LEU A 77 -21.05 6.92 -23.90
N LEU A 78 -21.59 7.12 -25.11
CA LEU A 78 -21.86 6.06 -26.08
C LEU A 78 -20.65 5.71 -26.97
N ASN A 79 -19.53 6.42 -26.82
CA ASN A 79 -18.30 6.27 -27.63
C ASN A 79 -17.12 5.61 -26.88
N LEU A 80 -17.41 4.79 -25.86
CA LEU A 80 -16.41 3.99 -25.13
C LEU A 80 -16.42 2.53 -25.58
#